data_AF-A0A4Y2EU51-F1
#
_entry.id   AF-A0A4Y2EU51-F1
#
_cell.length_a   1.000
_cell.length_b   1.000
_cell.length_c   1.000
_cell.angle_alpha   90.00
_cell.angle_beta   90.00
_cell.angle_gamma   90.00
#
_symmetry.space_group_name_H-M   'P 1'
#
loop_
_entity.id
_entity.type
_entity.pdbx_description
1 polymer ?
#
loop_
_entity_poly.entity_id
_entity_poly.type
_entity_poly.pdbx_seq_one_letter_code
_entity_poly.pdbx_strand_id
1 'polypeptide(L)'
;MRDSVFILEATIDALGCNIDEFPISKSSIQRIRTEKPTERAENIKIYFQNEVPDVVTLQWNGKLLSASSARKSKEERLPVLISYVLKEQLMAVPRLDNCTGKEQAQAVWKTILD
;
A
#
# COMPACT_ATOMS: atom_id res chain seq x y z
N MET A 1 -11.31 3.58 -23.34
CA MET A 1 -10.16 4.08 -22.55
C MET A 1 -10.12 5.59 -22.78
N ARG A 2 -10.70 6.41 -21.89
CA ARG A 2 -10.61 7.88 -22.04
C ARG A 2 -9.18 8.27 -21.70
N ASP A 3 -8.53 9.00 -22.60
CA ASP A 3 -7.14 9.44 -22.49
C ASP A 3 -6.93 10.22 -21.19
N SER A 4 -6.30 9.58 -20.19
CA SER A 4 -6.02 10.17 -18.88
C SER A 4 -5.17 11.45 -18.97
N VAL A 5 -4.49 11.64 -20.09
CA VAL A 5 -3.73 12.84 -20.44
C VAL A 5 -4.64 14.07 -20.51
N PHE A 6 -5.77 14.00 -21.23
CA PHE A 6 -6.68 15.16 -21.35
C PHE A 6 -7.33 15.54 -20.01
N ILE A 7 -7.60 14.56 -19.15
CA ILE A 7 -8.13 14.83 -17.81
C ILE A 7 -7.08 15.56 -16.97
N LEU A 8 -5.83 15.12 -17.02
CA LEU A 8 -4.73 15.76 -16.29
C LEU A 8 -4.45 17.16 -16.82
N GLU A 9 -4.42 17.35 -18.13
CA GLU A 9 -4.20 18.63 -18.79
C GLU A 9 -5.28 19.64 -18.42
N ALA A 10 -6.57 19.26 -18.55
CA ALA A 10 -7.69 20.12 -18.14
C ALA A 10 -7.68 20.44 -16.64
N THR A 11 -7.20 19.52 -15.80
CA THR A 11 -7.07 19.76 -14.35
C THR A 11 -5.94 20.75 -14.05
N ILE A 12 -4.80 20.63 -14.72
CA ILE A 12 -3.64 21.52 -14.55
C ILE A 12 -3.98 22.93 -15.03
N ASP A 13 -4.66 23.06 -16.17
CA ASP A 13 -5.14 24.33 -16.71
C ASP A 13 -6.16 24.99 -15.76
N ALA A 14 -7.12 24.23 -15.23
CA ALA A 14 -8.09 24.74 -14.25
C ALA A 14 -7.44 25.18 -12.93
N LEU A 15 -6.28 24.62 -12.57
CA LEU A 15 -5.49 25.04 -11.40
C LEU A 15 -4.60 26.26 -11.70
N GLY A 16 -4.55 26.73 -12.95
CA GLY A 16 -3.70 27.83 -13.40
C GLY A 16 -2.20 27.48 -13.42
N CYS A 17 -1.88 26.19 -13.44
CA CYS A 17 -0.51 25.69 -13.47
C CYS A 17 -0.01 25.59 -14.92
N ASN A 18 1.30 25.79 -15.13
CA ASN A 18 1.89 25.61 -16.45
C ASN A 18 1.95 24.12 -16.81
N ILE A 19 1.35 23.73 -17.94
CA ILE A 19 1.30 22.35 -18.43
C ILE A 19 2.71 21.82 -18.74
N ASP A 20 3.62 22.67 -19.20
CA ASP A 20 4.99 22.28 -19.58
C ASP A 20 5.85 21.83 -18.39
N GLU A 21 5.44 22.17 -17.15
CA GLU A 21 6.13 21.74 -15.93
C GLU A 21 5.83 20.29 -15.56
N PHE A 22 4.82 19.67 -16.17
CA PHE A 22 4.37 18.33 -15.80
C PHE A 22 4.68 17.30 -16.90
N PRO A 23 5.30 16.15 -16.57
CA PRO A 23 5.55 15.09 -17.52
C PRO A 23 4.28 14.25 -17.77
N ILE A 24 3.34 14.80 -18.55
CA ILE A 24 2.01 14.22 -18.82
C ILE A 24 2.05 13.13 -19.91
N SER A 25 3.18 12.93 -20.59
CA SER A 25 3.28 11.88 -21.61
C SER A 25 2.97 10.50 -21.04
N LYS A 26 2.30 9.65 -21.83
CA LYS A 26 1.84 8.32 -21.41
C LYS A 26 2.97 7.47 -20.82
N SER A 27 4.15 7.50 -21.43
CA SER A 27 5.35 6.80 -20.96
C SER A 27 5.81 7.32 -19.60
N SER A 28 5.83 8.65 -19.40
CA SER A 28 6.20 9.27 -18.12
C SER A 28 5.21 8.92 -17.01
N ILE A 29 3.90 8.99 -17.29
CA ILE A 29 2.86 8.60 -16.33
C ILE A 29 3.02 7.12 -15.95
N GLN A 30 3.23 6.24 -16.93
CA GLN A 30 3.41 4.81 -16.67
C GLN A 30 4.65 4.56 -15.80
N ARG A 31 5.77 5.21 -16.13
CA ARG A 31 7.01 5.14 -15.36
C ARG A 31 6.83 5.62 -13.92
N ILE A 32 6.23 6.79 -13.72
CA ILE A 32 5.94 7.35 -12.39
C ILE A 32 5.03 6.40 -11.59
N ARG A 33 4.02 5.80 -12.22
CA ARG A 33 3.13 4.82 -11.56
C ARG A 33 3.85 3.56 -11.11
N THR A 34 4.92 3.15 -11.78
CA THR A 34 5.72 1.99 -11.38
C THR A 34 6.84 2.34 -10.39
N GLU A 35 7.42 3.53 -10.51
CA GLU A 35 8.55 3.97 -9.68
C GLU A 35 8.09 4.50 -8.31
N LYS A 36 7.05 5.36 -8.27
CA LYS A 36 6.61 6.02 -7.02
C LYS A 36 6.21 5.05 -5.91
N PRO A 37 5.50 3.93 -6.17
CA PRO A 37 5.19 2.97 -5.13
C PRO A 37 6.45 2.29 -4.56
N THR A 38 7.41 1.95 -5.43
CA THR A 38 8.68 1.34 -5.05
C THR A 38 9.52 2.31 -4.23
N GLU A 39 9.70 3.54 -4.72
CA GLU A 39 10.39 4.63 -4.01
C GLU A 39 9.75 4.89 -2.63
N ARG A 40 8.41 4.92 -2.55
CA ARG A 40 7.70 5.08 -1.28
C ARG A 40 7.96 3.91 -0.34
N ALA A 41 7.92 2.68 -0.82
CA ALA A 41 8.17 1.49 0.00
C ALA A 41 9.61 1.45 0.53
N GLU A 42 10.59 1.79 -0.31
CA GLU A 42 12.01 1.87 0.06
C GLU A 42 12.24 2.98 1.10
N ASN A 43 11.67 4.17 0.89
CA ASN A 43 11.75 5.26 1.85
C ASN A 43 11.13 4.85 3.20
N ILE A 44 9.92 4.29 3.20
CA ILE A 44 9.27 3.79 4.43
C ILE A 44 10.20 2.81 5.16
N LYS A 45 10.76 1.84 4.44
CA LYS A 45 11.68 0.83 4.99
C LYS A 45 12.92 1.46 5.63
N ILE A 46 13.59 2.40 4.95
CA ILE A 46 14.80 3.06 5.47
C ILE A 46 14.48 3.88 6.72
N TYR A 47 13.41 4.66 6.70
CA TYR A 47 13.04 5.50 7.84
C TYR A 47 12.63 4.70 9.06
N PHE A 48 11.91 3.59 8.89
CA PHE A 48 11.53 2.70 10.00
C PHE A 48 12.74 2.02 10.65
N GLN A 49 13.81 1.78 9.90
CA GLN A 49 15.06 1.24 10.46
C GLN A 49 15.86 2.27 11.26
N ASN A 50 15.70 3.56 10.95
CA ASN A 50 16.47 4.65 11.54
C ASN A 50 15.79 5.33 12.73
N GLU A 51 14.46 5.34 12.77
CA GLU A 51 13.67 5.81 13.92
C GLU A 51 12.97 4.59 14.53
N VAL A 52 13.34 4.20 15.76
CA VAL A 52 12.56 3.24 16.54
C VAL A 52 11.54 4.05 17.35
N PRO A 53 10.28 4.17 16.90
CA PRO A 53 9.27 4.87 17.66
C PRO A 53 9.03 4.17 19.01
N ASP A 54 8.98 4.94 20.10
CA ASP A 54 8.68 4.42 21.45
C ASP A 54 7.30 3.76 21.52
N VAL A 55 6.35 4.23 20.69
CA VAL A 55 4.99 3.69 20.58
C VAL A 55 4.57 3.62 19.12
N VAL A 56 4.01 2.47 18.73
CA VAL A 56 3.37 2.25 17.42
C VAL A 56 1.91 1.83 17.60
N THR A 57 1.07 2.20 16.64
CA THR A 57 -0.29 1.70 16.52
C THR A 57 -0.29 0.52 15.56
N LEU A 58 -0.83 -0.62 15.97
CA LEU A 58 -0.97 -1.80 15.13
C LEU A 58 -2.39 -1.89 14.59
N GLN A 59 -2.54 -1.94 13.27
CA GLN A 59 -3.82 -2.03 12.58
C GLN A 59 -3.86 -3.28 11.69
N TRP A 60 -4.79 -4.18 11.98
CA TRP A 60 -5.03 -5.39 11.19
C TRP A 60 -6.50 -5.52 10.79
N ASN A 61 -7.15 -4.40 10.49
CA ASN A 61 -8.51 -4.44 9.97
C ASN A 61 -8.47 -4.15 8.47
N GLY A 62 -8.61 -5.22 7.69
CA GLY A 62 -8.51 -5.18 6.24
C GLY A 62 -9.55 -6.10 5.63
N LYS A 63 -10.15 -5.64 4.53
CA LYS A 63 -10.98 -6.46 3.65
C LYS A 63 -10.19 -7.73 3.30
N LEU A 64 -10.71 -8.88 3.69
CA LEU A 64 -10.08 -10.18 3.46
C LEU A 64 -9.80 -10.33 1.96
N LEU A 65 -8.52 -10.41 1.60
CA LEU A 65 -8.11 -10.55 0.22
C LEU A 65 -8.27 -12.02 -0.17
N SER A 66 -9.29 -12.33 -0.98
CA SER A 66 -9.46 -13.66 -1.54
C SER A 66 -8.36 -13.92 -2.56
N ALA A 67 -7.67 -15.05 -2.45
CA ALA A 67 -6.75 -15.48 -3.50
C ALA A 67 -7.51 -15.70 -4.83
N SER A 68 -6.96 -15.15 -5.92
CA SER A 68 -7.53 -15.23 -7.28
C SER A 68 -7.30 -16.57 -7.98
N SER A 69 -6.89 -17.63 -7.26
CA SER A 69 -6.52 -18.90 -7.88
C SER A 69 -7.75 -19.76 -8.18
N ALA A 70 -7.81 -20.34 -9.39
CA ALA A 70 -8.90 -21.20 -9.85
C ALA A 70 -9.00 -22.56 -9.10
N ARG A 71 -8.14 -22.83 -8.10
CA ARG A 71 -8.11 -24.08 -7.32
C ARG A 71 -8.60 -23.87 -5.88
N LYS A 72 -9.92 -24.00 -5.72
CA LYS A 72 -10.74 -24.53 -4.59
C LYS A 72 -10.43 -24.29 -3.10
N SER A 73 -9.41 -23.55 -2.66
CA SER A 73 -9.37 -23.06 -1.27
C SER A 73 -9.48 -21.54 -1.25
N LYS A 74 -10.44 -21.04 -0.48
CA LYS A 74 -10.59 -19.61 -0.19
C LYS A 74 -9.41 -19.23 0.72
N GLU A 75 -8.23 -18.97 0.14
CA GLU A 75 -7.11 -18.43 0.91
C GLU A 75 -7.44 -16.97 1.23
N GLU A 76 -7.73 -16.71 2.50
CA GLU A 76 -7.88 -15.37 3.02
C GLU A 76 -6.52 -14.88 3.50
N ARG A 77 -6.25 -13.59 3.31
CA ARG A 77 -5.02 -12.96 3.76
C ARG A 77 -5.33 -11.75 4.61
N LEU A 78 -4.58 -11.60 5.69
CA LEU A 78 -4.75 -10.51 6.66
C LEU A 78 -3.57 -9.55 6.54
N PRO A 79 -3.74 -8.35 5.98
CA PRO A 79 -2.70 -7.34 6.02
C PRO A 79 -2.55 -6.82 7.46
N VAL A 80 -1.32 -6.89 7.98
CA VAL A 80 -0.96 -6.35 9.29
C VAL A 80 -0.11 -5.10 9.06
N LEU A 81 -0.62 -3.95 9.48
CA LEU A 81 0.04 -2.66 9.33
C LEU A 81 0.44 -2.11 10.69
N ILE A 82 1.57 -1.42 10.75
CA ILE A 82 1.92 -0.54 11.86
C ILE A 82 1.87 0.90 11.38
N SER A 83 1.37 1.77 12.23
CA SER A 83 1.38 3.20 12.01
C SER A 83 2.03 3.92 13.18
N TYR A 84 2.78 4.97 12.88
CA TYR A 84 3.39 5.84 13.87
C TYR A 84 3.40 7.27 13.32
N VAL A 85 2.98 8.22 14.14
CA VAL A 85 2.81 9.63 13.74
C VAL A 85 1.86 9.73 12.52
N LEU A 86 2.37 10.06 11.34
CA LEU A 86 1.61 10.20 10.08
C LEU A 86 2.04 9.16 9.03
N LYS A 87 2.65 8.06 9.47
CA LYS A 87 3.25 7.03 8.60
C LYS A 87 2.58 5.69 8.85
N GLU A 88 2.43 4.92 7.78
CA GLU A 88 1.92 3.54 7.80
C GLU A 88 2.91 2.63 7.07
N GLN A 89 3.18 1.46 7.64
CA GLN A 89 4.00 0.41 7.06
C GLN A 89 3.26 -0.93 7.11
N LEU A 90 3.25 -1.65 5.99
CA LEU A 90 2.80 -3.04 5.93
C LEU A 90 3.90 -3.94 6.50
N MET A 91 3.62 -4.63 7.60
CA MET A 91 4.57 -5.56 8.24
C MET A 91 4.55 -6.92 7.55
N ALA A 92 3.35 -7.48 7.39
CA ALA A 92 3.17 -8.77 6.74
C ALA A 92 1.77 -8.92 6.17
N VAL A 93 1.61 -9.95 5.35
CA VAL A 93 0.33 -10.39 4.81
C VAL A 93 0.18 -11.89 5.06
N PRO A 94 0.08 -12.33 6.33
CA PRO A 94 -0.09 -13.75 6.67
C PRO A 94 -1.29 -14.35 5.95
N ARG A 95 -1.11 -15.60 5.51
CA ARG A 95 -2.19 -16.44 5.01
C ARG A 95 -3.00 -16.95 6.20
N LEU A 96 -4.31 -16.97 6.04
CA LEU A 96 -5.26 -17.49 6.99
C LEU A 96 -6.06 -18.62 6.36
N ASP A 97 -6.13 -19.75 7.06
CA ASP A 97 -6.98 -20.88 6.67
C ASP A 97 -8.47 -20.56 6.90
N ASN A 98 -8.76 -19.71 7.89
CA ASN A 98 -10.07 -19.13 8.16
C ASN A 98 -9.90 -17.76 8.84
N CYS A 99 -10.92 -16.90 8.76
CA CYS A 99 -10.91 -15.58 9.39
C CYS A 99 -11.68 -15.49 10.70
N THR A 100 -11.59 -16.52 11.54
CA THR A 100 -12.06 -16.35 12.92
C THR A 100 -11.15 -15.37 13.67
N GLY A 101 -11.68 -14.70 14.70
CA GLY A 101 -10.92 -13.71 15.46
C GLY A 101 -9.67 -14.29 16.15
N LYS A 102 -9.69 -15.58 16.51
CA LYS A 102 -8.56 -16.27 17.12
C LYS A 102 -7.41 -16.43 16.13
N GLU A 103 -7.70 -16.90 14.92
CA GLU A 103 -6.71 -17.11 13.86
C GLU A 103 -6.10 -15.77 13.43
N GLN A 104 -6.90 -14.71 13.35
CA GLN A 104 -6.42 -13.36 13.10
C GLN A 104 -5.50 -12.86 14.23
N ALA A 105 -5.92 -12.96 15.49
CA ALA A 105 -5.10 -12.53 16.63
C ALA A 105 -3.76 -13.29 16.70
N GLN A 106 -3.78 -14.59 16.41
CA GLN A 106 -2.57 -15.41 16.39
C GLN A 106 -1.63 -15.04 15.24
N ALA A 107 -2.16 -14.75 14.06
CA ALA A 107 -1.36 -14.30 12.91
C ALA A 107 -0.71 -12.93 13.17
N VAL A 108 -1.44 -12.02 13.81
CA VAL A 108 -0.93 -10.71 14.22
C VAL A 108 0.16 -10.88 15.27
N TRP A 109 -0.07 -11.66 16.32
CA TRP A 109 0.92 -11.94 17.36
C TRP A 109 2.23 -12.50 16.79
N LYS A 110 2.15 -13.49 15.89
CA LYS A 110 3.33 -14.05 15.20
C LYS A 110 4.07 -13.00 14.39
N THR A 111 3.35 -12.14 13.67
CA THR A 111 3.93 -11.07 12.85
C THR A 111 4.70 -10.04 13.67
N ILE A 112 4.35 -9.84 14.94
CA ILE A 112 5.05 -8.90 15.85
C ILE A 112 6.33 -9.53 16.43
N LEU A 113 6.33 -10.85 16.62
CA LEU A 113 7.45 -11.57 17.25
C LEU A 113 8.59 -11.93 16.28
N ASP A 114 8.28 -12.09 14.99
CA ASP A 114 9.24 -12.38 13.91
C ASP A 114 10.08 -11.13 13.55
#